data_AF-A0A0N5BZJ9-F1
#
_entry.id   AF-A0A0N5BZJ9-F1
#
_cell.length_a   1.000
_cell.length_b   1.000
_cell.length_c   1.000
_cell.angle_alpha   90.00
_cell.angle_beta   90.00
_cell.angle_gamma   90.00
#
_symmetry.space_group_name_H-M   'P 1'
#
loop_
_entity.id
_entity.type
_entity.pdbx_description
1 polymer ?
#
loop_
_entity_poly.entity_id
_entity_poly.type
_entity_poly.pdbx_seq_one_letter_code
_entity_poly.pdbx_strand_id
1 'polypeptide(L)'
;MIASKIKLRYKFESSNITKRYKENYGVKEEYVEEKLHNQNGKRKVIVFKIPLGSHNFTHRDINKRLLMQFFNNNDSITNDIYASEESSVQDNSTSSDNTIYCTFKYCKIGFMYYKQNSSNHNVSKDIANVNEIFYVGFIKTNEFSNLILKILPTHGSKYTFNIVLCPDQKWISSKHSPKYIPNTNNTMKFPASYKNTNNQIYKFLYCHNGNDKKFLSCGRLEQLFMPPIDVGYDCTKLNSKNDNYTNNAGEKEINLAVTFDYKFSCNKKNILDSKYVTYGILTPEDNYKSNSLITTFFDKNFKLYSKQRIIMIHLDELNITNFNNTEDLMGHTFTYEPKCIVPDLETTLHLKINETVQNFEIKTEKNSKEVKNYIIDKREMKNVPVRCHVVPDKIKNPAFDNFYEYHYSTSLLMFDQTTSRYKKVGDLQSLISNAKYKCILNTNYGIPKHGQLNYIKESEFTIILIESTSIDMYLFGALIIVALLSIVGIFILWKFQPNNKKADDSISTSLSSSTSTSPSRSKSSSVISNVHNVPIIQKKAVNIGTKNIAKKVAGKNANLKATSNEDSIFKLK
;
A
#
# COMPACT_ATOMS: atom_id res chain seq x y z
N MET A 1 -32.92 2.72 40.03
CA MET A 1 -33.32 3.18 38.68
C MET A 1 -34.84 3.14 38.59
N ILE A 2 -35.50 4.28 38.38
CA ILE A 2 -36.94 4.32 38.10
C ILE A 2 -37.09 4.19 36.59
N ALA A 3 -37.70 3.10 36.11
CA ALA A 3 -37.99 2.92 34.70
C ALA A 3 -38.96 4.01 34.23
N SER A 4 -38.69 4.63 33.08
CA SER A 4 -39.62 5.59 32.48
C SER A 4 -40.87 4.86 31.96
N LYS A 5 -42.03 5.52 32.00
CA LYS A 5 -43.25 5.05 31.29
C LYS A 5 -43.12 5.16 29.75
N ILE A 6 -42.05 5.82 29.29
CA ILE A 6 -41.74 6.00 27.87
C ILE A 6 -40.94 4.80 27.35
N LYS A 7 -41.35 4.32 26.17
CA LYS A 7 -40.87 3.10 25.55
C LYS A 7 -40.38 3.39 24.14
N LEU A 8 -39.22 2.84 23.80
CA LEU A 8 -38.69 2.80 22.45
C LEU A 8 -39.03 1.45 21.81
N ARG A 9 -39.79 1.48 20.74
CA ARG A 9 -40.02 0.34 19.85
C ARG A 9 -39.10 0.48 18.65
N TYR A 10 -38.33 -0.55 18.33
CA TYR A 10 -37.41 -0.52 17.21
C TYR A 10 -37.39 -1.84 16.43
N LYS A 11 -37.16 -1.77 15.12
CA LYS A 11 -36.91 -2.94 14.29
C LYS A 11 -35.83 -2.64 13.27
N PHE A 12 -35.04 -3.67 12.96
CA PHE A 12 -34.21 -3.69 11.78
C PHE A 12 -35.05 -4.27 10.65
N GLU A 13 -35.38 -3.44 9.67
CA GLU A 13 -36.20 -3.85 8.52
C GLU A 13 -35.30 -4.28 7.37
N SER A 14 -35.67 -5.39 6.71
CA SER A 14 -35.01 -5.87 5.50
C SER A 14 -36.00 -6.40 4.47
N SER A 15 -35.68 -6.26 3.18
CA SER A 15 -36.47 -6.79 2.06
C SER A 15 -36.74 -8.30 2.17
N ASN A 16 -35.88 -9.08 2.83
CA ASN A 16 -36.04 -10.54 2.98
C ASN A 16 -36.42 -10.99 4.39
N ILE A 17 -36.43 -10.07 5.36
CA ILE A 17 -36.69 -10.41 6.76
C ILE A 17 -37.46 -9.27 7.43
N THR A 18 -38.77 -9.43 7.53
CA THR A 18 -39.60 -8.65 8.45
C THR A 18 -39.43 -9.22 9.86
N LYS A 19 -38.47 -8.69 10.62
CA LYS A 19 -38.35 -9.02 12.04
C LYS A 19 -39.42 -8.28 12.85
N ARG A 20 -39.96 -8.97 13.86
CA ARG A 20 -40.87 -8.37 14.84
C ARG A 20 -40.17 -7.21 15.55
N TYR A 21 -40.93 -6.16 15.85
CA TYR A 21 -40.45 -5.05 16.66
C TYR A 21 -39.97 -5.55 18.02
N LYS A 22 -38.81 -5.04 18.43
CA LYS A 22 -38.29 -5.15 19.79
C LYS A 22 -38.66 -3.90 20.55
N GLU A 23 -38.75 -4.04 21.86
CA GLU A 23 -39.19 -2.97 22.74
C GLU A 23 -38.18 -2.82 23.87
N ASN A 24 -37.82 -1.58 24.18
CA ASN A 24 -36.95 -1.25 25.29
C ASN A 24 -37.53 -0.07 26.09
N TYR A 25 -37.46 -0.17 27.41
CA TYR A 25 -37.82 0.91 28.32
C TYR A 25 -36.60 1.78 28.59
N GLY A 26 -36.81 3.09 28.56
CA GLY A 26 -35.75 4.03 28.81
C GLY A 26 -35.35 4.06 30.29
N VAL A 27 -34.05 4.18 30.54
CA VAL A 27 -33.51 4.35 31.88
C VAL A 27 -33.26 5.83 32.13
N LYS A 28 -33.81 6.38 33.22
CA LYS A 28 -33.54 7.77 33.62
C LYS A 28 -32.12 7.87 34.17
N GLU A 29 -31.31 8.70 33.52
CA GLU A 29 -29.95 9.07 33.93
C GLU A 29 -29.90 10.58 34.18
N GLU A 30 -29.07 11.00 35.13
CA GLU A 30 -28.77 12.42 35.30
C GLU A 30 -27.67 12.83 34.33
N TYR A 31 -27.90 13.92 33.61
CA TYR A 31 -26.93 14.50 32.70
C TYR A 31 -26.68 15.95 33.07
N VAL A 32 -25.42 16.28 33.28
CA VAL A 32 -24.96 17.64 33.49
C VAL A 32 -24.25 18.04 32.22
N GLU A 33 -24.87 18.90 31.42
CA GLU A 33 -24.23 19.36 30.21
C GLU A 33 -23.41 20.62 30.50
N GLU A 34 -22.10 20.54 30.28
CA GLU A 34 -21.34 21.74 29.95
C GLU A 34 -21.72 22.13 28.51
N LYS A 35 -22.60 23.15 28.40
CA LYS A 35 -22.98 23.86 27.16
C LYS A 35 -23.95 23.15 26.20
N LEU A 36 -25.16 22.83 26.65
CA LEU A 36 -26.31 22.89 25.73
C LEU A 36 -26.72 24.37 25.61
N HIS A 37 -26.40 24.99 24.48
CA HIS A 37 -26.80 26.38 24.15
C HIS A 37 -26.61 27.42 25.29
N ASN A 38 -25.43 27.48 25.90
CA ASN A 38 -25.03 28.50 26.89
C ASN A 38 -25.84 28.51 28.21
N GLN A 39 -26.57 27.45 28.54
CA GLN A 39 -27.22 27.32 29.86
C GLN A 39 -26.61 26.16 30.66
N ASN A 40 -26.02 26.46 31.81
CA ASN A 40 -25.55 25.46 32.76
C ASN A 40 -26.73 24.99 33.62
N GLY A 41 -27.19 23.76 33.42
CA GLY A 41 -28.26 23.17 34.24
C GLY A 41 -28.21 21.64 34.21
N LYS A 42 -28.44 21.00 35.37
CA LYS A 42 -28.62 19.55 35.44
C LYS A 42 -29.98 19.20 34.85
N ARG A 43 -30.03 18.29 33.88
CA ARG A 43 -31.28 17.78 33.32
C ARG A 43 -31.32 16.26 33.39
N LYS A 44 -32.52 15.73 33.56
CA LYS A 44 -32.75 14.29 33.48
C LYS A 44 -32.89 13.90 32.02
N VAL A 45 -32.19 12.85 31.62
CA VAL A 45 -32.21 12.30 30.26
C VAL A 45 -32.68 10.86 30.36
N ILE A 46 -33.60 10.46 29.48
CA ILE A 46 -34.03 9.07 29.37
C ILE A 46 -33.18 8.39 28.30
N VAL A 47 -32.34 7.45 28.73
CA VAL A 47 -31.38 6.75 27.89
C VAL A 47 -31.98 5.44 27.40
N PHE A 48 -32.03 5.26 26.08
CA PHE A 48 -32.44 4.04 25.40
C PHE A 48 -31.23 3.32 24.81
N LYS A 49 -31.09 2.04 25.13
CA LYS A 49 -29.96 1.20 24.73
C LYS A 49 -30.43 0.18 23.67
N ILE A 50 -29.93 0.28 22.45
CA ILE A 50 -30.24 -0.68 21.38
C ILE A 50 -29.15 -1.75 21.36
N PRO A 51 -29.42 -3.00 21.78
CA PRO A 51 -28.44 -4.08 21.67
C PRO A 51 -28.12 -4.40 20.22
N LEU A 52 -26.82 -4.47 19.91
CA LEU A 52 -26.31 -5.01 18.66
C LEU A 52 -26.71 -6.49 18.57
N GLY A 53 -27.51 -6.87 17.59
CA GLY A 53 -27.99 -8.25 17.47
C GLY A 53 -27.58 -8.90 16.15
N SER A 54 -27.78 -10.22 16.09
CA SER A 54 -27.69 -11.09 14.90
C SER A 54 -28.74 -10.79 13.83
N HIS A 55 -29.14 -9.53 13.69
CA HIS A 55 -29.72 -8.97 12.48
C HIS A 55 -28.66 -8.95 11.36
N ASN A 56 -27.91 -10.05 11.24
CA ASN A 56 -26.78 -10.32 10.38
C ASN A 56 -27.25 -10.20 8.95
N PHE A 57 -27.14 -8.98 8.47
CA PHE A 57 -27.71 -8.65 7.20
C PHE A 57 -26.80 -9.16 6.11
N THR A 58 -27.28 -10.17 5.40
CA THR A 58 -26.56 -10.77 4.31
C THR A 58 -26.46 -9.80 3.14
N HIS A 59 -25.65 -10.14 2.15
CA HIS A 59 -25.56 -9.39 0.90
C HIS A 59 -26.89 -9.28 0.15
N ARG A 60 -27.85 -10.20 0.38
CA ARG A 60 -29.17 -10.24 -0.26
C ARG A 60 -30.16 -9.20 0.24
N ASP A 61 -29.87 -8.65 1.40
CA ASP A 61 -30.77 -7.72 2.07
C ASP A 61 -30.58 -6.36 1.41
N ILE A 62 -31.45 -6.05 0.45
CA ILE A 62 -31.28 -4.90 -0.44
C ILE A 62 -31.75 -3.62 0.24
N ASN A 63 -32.80 -3.62 1.06
CA ASN A 63 -33.26 -2.40 1.77
C ASN A 63 -33.03 -2.59 3.26
N LYS A 64 -32.23 -1.76 3.94
CA LYS A 64 -31.93 -1.89 5.37
C LYS A 64 -32.01 -0.57 6.09
N ARG A 65 -32.95 -0.49 7.01
CA ARG A 65 -33.08 0.65 7.91
C ARG A 65 -33.41 0.19 9.31
N LEU A 66 -32.82 0.87 10.29
CA LEU A 66 -33.28 0.79 11.67
C LEU A 66 -34.45 1.77 11.79
N LEU A 67 -35.63 1.26 12.09
CA LEU A 67 -36.83 2.04 12.37
C LEU A 67 -37.06 2.12 13.87
N MET A 68 -37.41 3.30 14.35
CA MET A 68 -37.56 3.65 15.75
C MET A 68 -38.85 4.46 15.95
N GLN A 69 -39.62 4.07 16.97
CA GLN A 69 -40.87 4.69 17.37
C GLN A 69 -40.91 4.82 18.88
N PHE A 70 -41.40 5.96 19.36
CA PHE A 70 -41.51 6.24 20.78
C PHE A 70 -42.98 6.23 21.20
N PHE A 71 -43.23 5.62 22.36
CA PHE A 71 -44.56 5.47 22.91
C PHE A 71 -44.59 5.95 24.36
N ASN A 72 -45.67 6.63 24.74
CA ASN A 72 -46.02 6.95 26.11
C ASN A 72 -47.38 6.33 26.43
N ASN A 73 -47.46 5.39 27.38
CA ASN A 73 -48.70 4.66 27.71
C ASN A 73 -49.44 4.07 26.49
N ASN A 74 -48.70 3.58 25.48
CA ASN A 74 -49.17 3.04 24.20
C ASN A 74 -49.60 4.06 23.14
N ASP A 75 -49.61 5.35 23.44
CA ASP A 75 -49.80 6.40 22.43
C ASP A 75 -48.45 6.71 21.77
N SER A 76 -48.44 6.74 20.43
CA SER A 76 -47.23 7.11 19.70
C SER A 76 -46.96 8.60 19.87
N ILE A 77 -45.79 8.92 20.42
CA ILE A 77 -45.30 10.30 20.58
C ILE A 77 -44.24 10.64 19.52
N THR A 78 -44.00 9.75 18.55
CA THR A 78 -42.87 9.86 17.61
C THR A 78 -42.90 11.16 16.79
N ASN A 79 -44.08 11.69 16.47
CA ASN A 79 -44.24 12.93 15.69
C ASN A 79 -43.87 14.18 16.47
N ASP A 80 -43.91 14.10 17.79
CA ASP A 80 -43.55 15.18 18.71
C ASP A 80 -42.07 15.10 19.13
N ILE A 81 -41.28 14.24 18.46
CA ILE A 81 -39.85 14.07 18.72
C ILE A 81 -39.04 14.76 17.65
N TYR A 82 -38.18 15.65 18.10
CA TYR A 82 -37.31 16.45 17.26
C TYR A 82 -35.86 16.03 17.50
N ALA A 83 -35.14 15.75 16.42
CA ALA A 83 -33.68 15.59 16.50
C ALA A 83 -33.04 16.98 16.61
N SER A 84 -31.85 17.06 17.23
CA SER A 84 -31.06 18.30 17.24
C SER A 84 -30.77 18.78 15.80
N GLU A 85 -31.07 20.05 15.48
CA GLU A 85 -31.06 20.57 14.11
C GLU A 85 -29.74 20.46 13.34
N GLU A 86 -29.92 20.35 12.02
CA GLU A 86 -29.00 20.41 10.87
C GLU A 86 -28.24 19.14 10.46
N SER A 87 -28.96 18.19 9.85
CA SER A 87 -28.47 17.62 8.58
C SER A 87 -28.99 18.51 7.46
N SER A 88 -28.12 19.11 6.65
CA SER A 88 -28.44 20.02 5.54
C SER A 88 -29.16 19.36 4.34
N VAL A 89 -29.86 18.26 4.58
CA VAL A 89 -30.60 17.51 3.58
C VAL A 89 -32.05 17.51 4.04
N GLN A 90 -32.86 18.40 3.44
CA GLN A 90 -34.31 18.24 3.43
C GLN A 90 -34.59 16.89 2.75
N ASP A 91 -34.89 15.88 3.54
CA ASP A 91 -35.48 14.64 3.01
C ASP A 91 -36.90 15.02 2.59
N ASN A 92 -37.11 15.20 1.28
CA ASN A 92 -38.44 15.24 0.67
C ASN A 92 -39.07 13.83 0.61
N SER A 93 -38.70 12.95 1.53
CA SER A 93 -39.27 11.62 1.68
C SER A 93 -40.73 11.78 2.10
N THR A 94 -41.62 11.59 1.14
CA THR A 94 -43.08 11.50 1.28
C THR A 94 -43.51 10.24 2.03
N SER A 95 -42.81 9.82 3.09
CA SER A 95 -43.31 8.73 3.93
C SER A 95 -44.21 9.34 5.01
N SER A 96 -45.50 9.05 4.90
CA SER A 96 -46.57 9.28 5.88
C SER A 96 -46.36 8.64 7.26
N ASP A 97 -45.17 8.12 7.56
CA ASP A 97 -44.98 7.13 8.61
C ASP A 97 -44.21 7.72 9.78
N ASN A 98 -44.90 7.85 10.92
CA ASN A 98 -44.45 8.24 12.26
C ASN A 98 -43.21 7.45 12.75
N THR A 99 -42.03 7.67 12.17
CA THR A 99 -40.85 6.80 12.37
C THR A 99 -39.54 7.58 12.26
N ILE A 100 -38.66 7.38 13.24
CA ILE A 100 -37.27 7.85 13.21
C ILE A 100 -36.39 6.72 12.67
N TYR A 101 -35.37 7.05 11.90
CA TYR A 101 -34.67 6.06 11.10
C TYR A 101 -33.16 6.30 11.05
N CYS A 102 -32.44 5.20 10.90
CA CYS A 102 -31.00 5.18 10.69
C CYS A 102 -30.67 4.32 9.47
N THR A 103 -30.09 4.98 8.47
CA THR A 103 -29.66 4.47 7.17
C THR A 103 -28.18 4.79 6.96
N PHE A 104 -27.62 4.50 5.80
CA PHE A 104 -26.24 4.80 5.41
C PHE A 104 -26.04 6.29 5.14
N LYS A 105 -27.08 6.99 4.65
CA LYS A 105 -27.03 8.42 4.33
C LYS A 105 -27.05 9.26 5.62
N TYR A 106 -27.87 8.86 6.59
CA TYR A 106 -27.93 9.51 7.90
C TYR A 106 -28.40 8.52 8.97
N CYS A 107 -27.94 8.73 10.20
CA CYS A 107 -28.34 7.95 11.35
C CYS A 107 -28.84 8.88 12.46
N LYS A 108 -30.17 8.95 12.65
CA LYS A 108 -30.80 9.77 13.69
C LYS A 108 -30.75 9.04 15.04
N ILE A 109 -29.62 9.14 15.73
CA ILE A 109 -29.39 8.65 17.10
C ILE A 109 -28.81 9.74 17.99
N GLY A 110 -28.72 9.49 19.29
CA GLY A 110 -28.27 10.49 20.27
C GLY A 110 -29.39 11.28 20.90
N PHE A 111 -29.11 12.56 21.18
CA PHE A 111 -30.06 13.47 21.80
C PHE A 111 -31.27 13.74 20.90
N MET A 112 -32.45 13.54 21.47
CA MET A 112 -33.73 13.85 20.87
C MET A 112 -34.61 14.55 21.91
N TYR A 113 -35.48 15.43 21.43
CA TYR A 113 -36.26 16.33 22.28
C TYR A 113 -37.75 16.06 22.05
N TYR A 114 -38.46 15.73 23.12
CA TYR A 114 -39.92 15.55 23.08
C TYR A 114 -40.61 16.84 23.49
N LYS A 115 -41.53 17.32 22.64
CA LYS A 115 -42.38 18.47 22.94
C LYS A 115 -43.81 18.24 22.47
N GLN A 116 -44.73 18.10 23.41
CA GLN A 116 -46.14 17.85 23.12
C GLN A 116 -46.81 19.07 22.47
N ASN A 117 -47.63 18.86 21.44
CA ASN A 117 -48.48 19.88 20.80
C ASN A 117 -47.73 21.13 20.29
N SER A 118 -46.51 20.98 19.78
CA SER A 118 -45.77 22.11 19.19
C SER A 118 -46.16 22.31 17.72
N SER A 119 -46.80 23.44 17.40
CA SER A 119 -46.96 23.91 16.01
C SER A 119 -45.67 24.53 15.43
N ASN A 120 -44.61 24.62 16.24
CA ASN A 120 -43.40 25.34 15.91
C ASN A 120 -42.26 24.35 15.60
N HIS A 121 -41.71 24.39 14.38
CA HIS A 121 -40.69 23.44 13.90
C HIS A 121 -39.29 23.66 14.49
N ASN A 122 -39.04 24.80 15.16
CA ASN A 122 -37.74 25.16 15.74
C ASN A 122 -37.58 24.72 17.22
N VAL A 123 -38.12 23.56 17.61
CA VAL A 123 -38.06 23.05 19.00
C VAL A 123 -36.61 22.84 19.48
N SER A 124 -35.70 22.52 18.56
CA SER A 124 -34.28 22.29 18.88
C SER A 124 -33.53 23.52 19.38
N LYS A 125 -34.05 24.74 19.12
CA LYS A 125 -33.45 26.01 19.54
C LYS A 125 -33.99 26.51 20.90
N ASP A 126 -35.12 25.97 21.37
CA ASP A 126 -35.78 26.35 22.62
C ASP A 126 -35.88 25.14 23.57
N ILE A 127 -34.71 24.59 23.91
CA ILE A 127 -34.58 23.42 24.78
C ILE A 127 -35.08 23.71 26.20
N ALA A 128 -35.17 24.98 26.60
CA ALA A 128 -35.81 25.40 27.86
C ALA A 128 -37.22 24.80 28.05
N ASN A 129 -37.96 24.63 26.95
CA ASN A 129 -39.39 24.30 26.95
C ASN A 129 -39.71 22.90 26.41
N VAL A 130 -38.79 21.94 26.55
CA VAL A 130 -39.02 20.52 26.16
C VAL A 130 -39.58 19.72 27.34
N ASN A 131 -40.50 18.80 27.07
CA ASN A 131 -41.12 17.97 28.09
C ASN A 131 -40.14 16.93 28.65
N GLU A 132 -39.42 16.25 27.75
CA GLU A 132 -38.44 15.22 28.10
C GLU A 132 -37.28 15.24 27.09
N ILE A 133 -36.10 14.81 27.54
CA ILE A 133 -34.91 14.64 26.69
C ILE A 133 -34.60 13.14 26.62
N PHE A 134 -34.45 12.62 25.41
CA PHE A 134 -34.07 11.25 25.15
C PHE A 134 -32.64 11.18 24.64
N TYR A 135 -31.95 10.08 24.94
CA TYR A 135 -30.70 9.72 24.30
C TYR A 135 -30.78 8.29 23.77
N VAL A 136 -30.53 8.08 22.48
CA VAL A 136 -30.50 6.75 21.86
C VAL A 136 -29.07 6.36 21.50
N GLY A 137 -28.63 5.17 21.91
CA GLY A 137 -27.33 4.63 21.51
C GLY A 137 -27.31 3.10 21.46
N PHE A 138 -26.21 2.56 20.93
CA PHE A 138 -26.01 1.12 20.77
C PHE A 138 -25.19 0.52 21.92
N ILE A 139 -25.51 -0.72 22.30
CA ILE A 139 -24.72 -1.50 23.26
C ILE A 139 -24.23 -2.80 22.64
N LYS A 140 -23.00 -3.19 22.99
CA LYS A 140 -22.42 -4.48 22.61
C LYS A 140 -23.22 -5.62 23.21
N THR A 141 -23.23 -6.76 22.52
CA THR A 141 -23.75 -8.03 23.05
C THR A 141 -22.64 -9.06 23.08
N ASN A 142 -22.89 -10.22 23.70
CA ASN A 142 -21.92 -11.32 23.76
C ASN A 142 -21.51 -11.81 22.36
N GLU A 143 -22.39 -11.64 21.37
CA GLU A 143 -22.16 -12.06 19.98
C GLU A 143 -21.58 -10.93 19.11
N PHE A 144 -21.94 -9.67 19.37
CA PHE A 144 -21.59 -8.54 18.50
C PHE A 144 -20.97 -7.37 19.28
N SER A 145 -19.72 -7.07 18.94
CA SER A 145 -18.97 -5.92 19.47
C SER A 145 -19.02 -4.69 18.54
N ASN A 146 -19.39 -4.88 17.27
CA ASN A 146 -19.32 -3.88 16.21
C ASN A 146 -20.69 -3.67 15.54
N LEU A 147 -20.94 -2.44 15.07
CA LEU A 147 -22.10 -2.14 14.23
C LEU A 147 -21.78 -2.52 12.78
N ILE A 148 -22.34 -3.65 12.34
CA ILE A 148 -22.11 -4.18 11.00
C ILE A 148 -23.12 -3.59 10.01
N LEU A 149 -22.64 -2.80 9.06
CA LEU A 149 -23.44 -2.20 7.98
C LEU A 149 -23.95 -3.26 7.00
N LYS A 150 -23.10 -4.26 6.67
CA LYS A 150 -23.43 -5.39 5.80
C LYS A 150 -22.42 -6.53 5.99
N ILE A 151 -22.93 -7.77 6.00
CA ILE A 151 -22.13 -8.99 5.96
C ILE A 151 -22.05 -9.48 4.51
N LEU A 152 -20.83 -9.70 4.04
CA LEU A 152 -20.56 -10.15 2.68
C LEU A 152 -20.19 -11.64 2.67
N PRO A 153 -20.66 -12.40 1.66
CA PRO A 153 -20.26 -13.79 1.49
C PRO A 153 -18.76 -13.87 1.21
N THR A 154 -18.13 -14.94 1.69
CA THR A 154 -16.82 -15.34 1.17
C THR A 154 -16.97 -15.88 -0.24
N HIS A 155 -16.09 -15.45 -1.14
CA HIS A 155 -16.08 -15.92 -2.52
C HIS A 155 -15.08 -17.06 -2.70
N GLY A 156 -15.41 -17.99 -3.60
CA GLY A 156 -14.52 -19.10 -3.98
C GLY A 156 -13.45 -18.70 -5.00
N SER A 157 -13.67 -17.64 -5.79
CA SER A 157 -12.62 -17.09 -6.66
C SER A 157 -11.70 -16.20 -5.84
N LYS A 158 -10.41 -16.51 -5.88
CA LYS A 158 -9.36 -15.74 -5.20
C LYS A 158 -9.16 -14.33 -5.74
N TYR A 159 -9.72 -14.00 -6.91
CA TYR A 159 -9.60 -12.68 -7.51
C TYR A 159 -10.80 -11.78 -7.22
N THR A 160 -11.89 -12.34 -6.67
CA THR A 160 -13.07 -11.54 -6.32
C THR A 160 -12.79 -10.66 -5.11
N PHE A 161 -13.16 -9.38 -5.23
CA PHE A 161 -13.08 -8.43 -4.13
C PHE A 161 -14.32 -7.54 -4.13
N ASN A 162 -14.55 -6.90 -3.00
CA ASN A 162 -15.64 -5.97 -2.80
C ASN A 162 -15.09 -4.55 -2.65
N ILE A 163 -15.77 -3.59 -3.26
CA ILE A 163 -15.64 -2.16 -2.95
C ILE A 163 -16.80 -1.83 -2.04
N VAL A 164 -16.51 -1.43 -0.82
CA VAL A 164 -17.51 -1.04 0.16
C VAL A 164 -17.50 0.45 0.36
N LEU A 165 -18.66 0.99 0.71
CA LEU A 165 -18.82 2.41 0.96
C LEU A 165 -18.95 2.63 2.45
N CYS A 166 -18.18 3.55 2.98
CA CYS A 166 -18.18 3.90 4.38
C CYS A 166 -18.94 5.21 4.58
N PRO A 167 -19.71 5.33 5.69
CA PRO A 167 -20.36 6.60 6.02
C PRO A 167 -19.32 7.71 6.17
N ASP A 168 -19.71 8.93 5.83
CA ASP A 168 -18.86 10.11 5.99
C ASP A 168 -18.99 10.69 7.41
N GLN A 169 -18.24 11.76 7.71
CA GLN A 169 -18.31 12.42 9.02
C GLN A 169 -19.68 13.03 9.34
N LYS A 170 -20.50 13.33 8.33
CA LYS A 170 -21.84 13.92 8.46
C LYS A 170 -22.94 12.89 8.64
N TRP A 171 -22.60 11.60 8.66
CA TRP A 171 -23.54 10.51 8.88
C TRP A 171 -24.37 10.66 10.16
N ILE A 172 -23.78 11.26 11.19
CA ILE A 172 -24.46 11.65 12.44
C ILE A 172 -24.23 13.14 12.66
N SER A 173 -25.27 13.85 13.12
CA SER A 173 -25.18 15.29 13.43
C SER A 173 -24.05 15.57 14.42
N SER A 174 -23.12 16.44 14.03
CA SER A 174 -21.84 16.65 14.71
C SER A 174 -21.88 17.60 15.90
N LYS A 175 -23.03 18.21 16.20
CA LYS A 175 -23.15 19.26 17.23
C LYS A 175 -23.14 18.72 18.66
N HIS A 176 -23.64 17.50 18.90
CA HIS A 176 -23.67 16.85 20.22
C HIS A 176 -23.30 15.37 20.08
N SER A 177 -22.89 14.71 21.19
CA SER A 177 -22.69 13.26 21.19
C SER A 177 -24.01 12.54 20.87
N PRO A 178 -24.00 11.45 20.08
CA PRO A 178 -22.84 10.69 19.59
C PRO A 178 -22.19 11.33 18.36
N LYS A 179 -20.88 11.07 18.20
CA LYS A 179 -20.09 11.53 17.06
C LYS A 179 -19.58 10.34 16.28
N TYR A 180 -19.68 10.39 14.96
CA TYR A 180 -19.02 9.43 14.09
C TYR A 180 -17.68 9.98 13.57
N ILE A 181 -16.63 9.18 13.75
CA ILE A 181 -15.28 9.49 13.29
C ILE A 181 -14.94 8.52 12.15
N PRO A 182 -14.89 8.97 10.89
CA PRO A 182 -14.55 8.10 9.77
C PRO A 182 -13.09 7.65 9.85
N ASN A 183 -12.85 6.39 9.49
CA ASN A 183 -11.52 5.83 9.34
C ASN A 183 -11.08 6.01 7.89
N THR A 184 -10.10 6.88 7.65
CA THR A 184 -9.58 7.18 6.30
C THR A 184 -8.40 6.30 5.88
N ASN A 185 -8.05 5.27 6.67
CA ASN A 185 -6.99 4.35 6.27
C ASN A 185 -7.47 3.41 5.17
N ASN A 186 -6.57 3.09 4.24
CA ASN A 186 -6.77 2.16 3.12
C ASN A 186 -7.95 2.53 2.20
N THR A 187 -8.22 3.83 2.05
CA THR A 187 -9.25 4.33 1.12
C THR A 187 -8.79 4.23 -0.33
N MET A 188 -9.74 3.97 -1.22
CA MET A 188 -9.48 4.02 -2.65
C MET A 188 -9.07 5.43 -3.07
N LYS A 189 -8.02 5.50 -3.86
CA LYS A 189 -7.63 6.66 -4.66
C LYS A 189 -8.43 6.70 -5.97
N PHE A 190 -8.57 7.91 -6.50
CA PHE A 190 -9.28 8.21 -7.75
C PHE A 190 -8.40 9.08 -8.66
N PRO A 191 -8.68 9.12 -9.97
CA PRO A 191 -8.03 10.07 -10.88
C PRO A 191 -8.22 11.52 -10.41
N ALA A 192 -7.22 12.38 -10.61
CA ALA A 192 -7.28 13.77 -10.15
C ALA A 192 -8.44 14.59 -10.76
N SER A 193 -8.95 14.18 -11.92
CA SER A 193 -10.12 14.76 -12.57
C SER A 193 -11.44 14.44 -11.85
N TYR A 194 -11.48 13.37 -11.06
CA TYR A 194 -12.69 12.94 -10.37
C TYR A 194 -12.90 13.77 -9.11
N LYS A 195 -13.97 14.56 -9.09
CA LYS A 195 -14.45 15.25 -7.90
C LYS A 195 -15.57 14.43 -7.28
N ASN A 196 -15.26 13.78 -6.16
CA ASN A 196 -16.28 13.14 -5.35
C ASN A 196 -17.12 14.22 -4.65
N THR A 197 -18.28 14.55 -5.23
CA THR A 197 -19.18 15.59 -4.73
C THR A 197 -19.88 15.20 -3.42
N ASN A 198 -19.90 13.90 -3.10
CA ASN A 198 -20.68 13.35 -1.99
C ASN A 198 -19.82 12.99 -0.77
N ASN A 199 -18.52 13.30 -0.79
CA ASN A 199 -17.55 12.96 0.27
C ASN A 199 -17.56 11.48 0.70
N GLN A 200 -17.96 10.59 -0.21
CA GLN A 200 -18.07 9.16 0.07
C GLN A 200 -16.70 8.51 0.23
N ILE A 201 -16.57 7.61 1.18
CA ILE A 201 -15.32 6.91 1.47
C ILE A 201 -15.42 5.49 0.91
N TYR A 202 -14.60 5.17 -0.08
CA TYR A 202 -14.56 3.84 -0.71
C TYR A 202 -13.39 3.03 -0.17
N LYS A 203 -13.61 1.75 0.15
CA LYS A 203 -12.57 0.84 0.63
C LYS A 203 -12.63 -0.51 -0.05
N PHE A 204 -11.46 -1.14 -0.21
CA PHE A 204 -11.37 -2.54 -0.65
C PHE A 204 -11.62 -3.49 0.51
N LEU A 205 -12.46 -4.49 0.27
CA LEU A 205 -12.71 -5.61 1.17
C LEU A 205 -12.52 -6.93 0.42
N TYR A 206 -11.60 -7.75 0.90
CA TYR A 206 -11.30 -9.06 0.33
C TYR A 206 -11.88 -10.16 1.23
N CYS A 207 -13.03 -10.71 0.83
CA CYS A 207 -13.73 -11.80 1.51
C CYS A 207 -13.49 -13.11 0.73
N HIS A 208 -12.52 -13.92 1.18
CA HIS A 208 -12.20 -15.20 0.55
C HIS A 208 -12.29 -16.35 1.55
N ASN A 209 -12.56 -17.56 1.06
CA ASN A 209 -12.61 -18.77 1.87
C ASN A 209 -11.30 -18.96 2.66
N GLY A 210 -11.41 -19.16 3.97
CA GLY A 210 -10.27 -19.31 4.88
C GLY A 210 -9.93 -18.05 5.69
N ASN A 211 -10.59 -16.92 5.39
CA ASN A 211 -10.51 -15.65 6.13
C ASN A 211 -11.89 -15.26 6.69
N ASP A 212 -12.59 -16.21 7.30
CA ASP A 212 -14.04 -16.17 7.58
C ASP A 212 -14.46 -15.18 8.71
N LYS A 213 -13.57 -14.28 9.15
CA LYS A 213 -13.81 -13.27 10.20
C LYS A 213 -13.01 -11.98 9.98
N LYS A 214 -13.14 -11.38 8.80
CA LYS A 214 -12.45 -10.13 8.47
C LYS A 214 -13.41 -8.94 8.59
N PHE A 215 -13.34 -8.25 9.72
CA PHE A 215 -14.01 -6.97 9.91
C PHE A 215 -13.21 -5.83 9.26
N LEU A 216 -13.87 -5.05 8.41
CA LEU A 216 -13.33 -3.82 7.83
C LEU A 216 -13.97 -2.60 8.51
N SER A 217 -13.18 -1.89 9.32
CA SER A 217 -13.60 -0.66 9.96
C SER A 217 -13.77 0.49 8.94
N CYS A 218 -14.98 1.04 8.91
CA CYS A 218 -15.33 2.29 8.24
C CYS A 218 -15.11 3.51 9.14
N GLY A 219 -15.21 3.33 10.46
CA GLY A 219 -15.05 4.39 11.44
C GLY A 219 -15.45 3.93 12.83
N ARG A 220 -15.52 4.88 13.75
CA ARG A 220 -15.88 4.66 15.15
C ARG A 220 -17.01 5.59 15.55
N LEU A 221 -18.03 5.03 16.19
CA LEU A 221 -19.12 5.75 16.82
C LEU A 221 -18.76 6.00 18.28
N GLU A 222 -18.52 7.27 18.63
CA GLU A 222 -18.36 7.72 20.00
C GLU A 222 -19.72 8.08 20.58
N GLN A 223 -20.01 7.55 21.76
CA GLN A 223 -21.32 7.68 22.41
C GLN A 223 -21.12 8.19 23.84
N LEU A 224 -22.10 8.94 24.34
CA LEU A 224 -22.01 9.57 25.66
C LEU A 224 -22.30 8.58 26.80
N PHE A 225 -23.44 7.87 26.73
CA PHE A 225 -23.90 6.96 27.79
C PHE A 225 -23.60 5.47 27.51
N MET A 226 -22.83 5.19 26.46
CA MET A 226 -22.47 3.84 26.04
C MET A 226 -20.99 3.80 25.61
N PRO A 227 -20.33 2.63 25.67
CA PRO A 227 -19.00 2.49 25.11
C PRO A 227 -18.99 2.80 23.61
N PRO A 228 -17.86 3.27 23.08
CA PRO A 228 -17.70 3.47 21.65
C PRO A 228 -17.72 2.13 20.90
N ILE A 229 -18.23 2.17 19.67
CA ILE A 229 -18.47 0.99 18.83
C ILE A 229 -17.86 1.25 17.45
N ASP A 230 -17.15 0.25 16.91
CA ASP A 230 -16.67 0.33 15.54
C ASP A 230 -17.79 0.03 14.55
N VAL A 231 -17.77 0.75 13.43
CA VAL A 231 -18.78 0.64 12.38
C VAL A 231 -18.09 0.14 11.12
N GLY A 232 -18.66 -0.84 10.44
CA GLY A 232 -17.98 -1.43 9.29
C GLY A 232 -18.68 -2.60 8.62
N TYR A 233 -17.92 -3.35 7.85
CA TYR A 233 -18.36 -4.51 7.08
C TYR A 233 -17.70 -5.77 7.61
N ASP A 234 -18.37 -6.91 7.48
CA ASP A 234 -17.81 -8.19 7.88
C ASP A 234 -17.92 -9.23 6.76
N CYS A 235 -17.03 -10.23 6.78
CA CYS A 235 -17.04 -11.36 5.85
C CYS A 235 -17.50 -12.62 6.59
N THR A 236 -18.39 -13.40 5.99
CA THR A 236 -18.81 -14.69 6.58
C THR A 236 -19.13 -15.69 5.49
N LYS A 237 -18.84 -16.97 5.73
CA LYS A 237 -19.23 -18.07 4.85
C LYS A 237 -20.75 -18.24 4.89
N LEU A 238 -21.43 -17.93 3.78
CA LEU A 238 -22.87 -18.13 3.62
C LEU A 238 -23.13 -19.43 2.86
N ASN A 239 -24.16 -20.18 3.24
CA ASN A 239 -24.44 -21.53 2.72
C ASN A 239 -25.16 -21.55 1.35
N SER A 240 -25.40 -20.40 0.71
CA SER A 240 -26.18 -20.35 -0.53
C SER A 240 -25.36 -20.17 -1.80
N LYS A 241 -25.61 -21.04 -2.80
CA LYS A 241 -24.99 -21.01 -4.13
C LYS A 241 -25.29 -19.75 -4.98
N ASN A 242 -26.38 -19.03 -4.67
CA ASN A 242 -26.84 -17.87 -5.44
C ASN A 242 -26.24 -16.52 -4.99
N ASP A 243 -25.23 -16.56 -4.11
CA ASP A 243 -24.74 -15.37 -3.40
C ASP A 243 -23.51 -14.72 -4.05
N ASN A 244 -23.01 -15.34 -5.11
CA ASN A 244 -21.81 -14.90 -5.82
C ASN A 244 -22.17 -14.00 -7.00
N TYR A 245 -22.89 -12.90 -6.74
CA TYR A 245 -23.08 -11.86 -7.74
C TYR A 245 -21.78 -11.08 -7.92
N THR A 246 -21.40 -10.85 -9.17
CA THR A 246 -20.31 -9.94 -9.54
C THR A 246 -20.85 -8.94 -10.56
N ASN A 247 -20.56 -7.65 -10.36
CA ASN A 247 -20.99 -6.55 -11.21
C ASN A 247 -20.52 -6.72 -12.66
N ASN A 248 -19.39 -7.41 -12.87
CA ASN A 248 -18.80 -7.64 -14.18
C ASN A 248 -18.79 -9.13 -14.60
N ALA A 249 -19.78 -9.91 -14.18
CA ALA A 249 -19.89 -11.35 -14.50
C ALA A 249 -19.86 -11.65 -16.01
N GLY A 250 -20.40 -10.75 -16.84
CA GLY A 250 -20.46 -10.91 -18.30
C GLY A 250 -19.17 -10.54 -19.03
N GLU A 251 -18.16 -10.00 -18.35
CA GLU A 251 -16.90 -9.62 -18.96
C GLU A 251 -15.99 -10.83 -19.17
N LYS A 252 -15.36 -10.91 -20.35
CA LYS A 252 -14.40 -11.96 -20.67
C LYS A 252 -13.02 -11.62 -20.14
N GLU A 253 -12.31 -12.66 -19.70
CA GLU A 253 -10.89 -12.54 -19.41
C GLU A 253 -10.11 -12.22 -20.68
N ILE A 254 -9.16 -11.29 -20.57
CA ILE A 254 -8.35 -10.79 -21.67
C ILE A 254 -6.95 -10.47 -21.17
N ASN A 255 -5.95 -10.57 -22.04
CA ASN A 255 -4.60 -10.13 -21.69
C ASN A 255 -4.46 -8.62 -21.89
N LEU A 256 -3.65 -8.00 -21.03
CA LEU A 256 -3.20 -6.63 -21.21
C LEU A 256 -2.46 -6.52 -22.54
N ALA A 257 -2.90 -5.61 -23.40
CA ALA A 257 -2.22 -5.28 -24.63
C ALA A 257 -1.30 -4.08 -24.43
N VAL A 258 -0.06 -4.20 -24.90
CA VAL A 258 0.94 -3.13 -24.89
C VAL A 258 1.28 -2.80 -26.33
N THR A 259 1.00 -1.57 -26.74
CA THR A 259 1.34 -1.08 -28.08
C THR A 259 2.79 -0.58 -28.15
N PHE A 260 3.31 -0.36 -29.36
CA PHE A 260 4.67 0.13 -29.59
C PHE A 260 4.93 1.53 -28.99
N ASP A 261 3.90 2.36 -28.90
CA ASP A 261 3.92 3.66 -28.21
C ASP A 261 3.68 3.54 -26.69
N TYR A 262 3.84 2.33 -26.15
CA TYR A 262 3.66 2.00 -24.74
C TYR A 262 2.30 2.40 -24.16
N LYS A 263 1.24 2.35 -24.98
CA LYS A 263 -0.11 2.44 -24.47
C LYS A 263 -0.53 1.08 -23.95
N PHE A 264 -0.99 1.08 -22.72
CA PHE A 264 -1.47 -0.09 -22.03
C PHE A 264 -2.99 -0.13 -22.13
N SER A 265 -3.53 -1.24 -22.62
CA SER A 265 -4.96 -1.34 -22.85
C SER A 265 -5.56 -2.68 -22.42
N CYS A 266 -6.73 -2.59 -21.82
CA CYS A 266 -7.59 -3.71 -21.48
C CYS A 266 -8.88 -3.53 -22.27
N ASN A 267 -9.26 -4.52 -23.08
CA ASN A 267 -10.47 -4.51 -23.90
C ASN A 267 -10.52 -3.30 -24.83
N LYS A 268 -9.38 -2.97 -25.44
CA LYS A 268 -9.17 -1.79 -26.31
C LYS A 268 -9.37 -0.44 -25.59
N LYS A 269 -9.51 -0.42 -24.26
CA LYS A 269 -9.60 0.79 -23.43
C LYS A 269 -8.25 1.06 -22.78
N ASN A 270 -7.82 2.32 -22.76
CA ASN A 270 -6.58 2.72 -22.11
C ASN A 270 -6.73 2.67 -20.58
N ILE A 271 -5.84 1.95 -19.89
CA ILE A 271 -5.88 1.79 -18.42
C ILE A 271 -5.65 3.10 -17.66
N LEU A 272 -5.07 4.12 -18.31
CA LEU A 272 -4.83 5.45 -17.74
C LEU A 272 -5.89 6.49 -18.15
N ASP A 273 -6.96 6.07 -18.82
CA ASP A 273 -8.05 6.97 -19.17
C ASP A 273 -8.75 7.47 -17.89
N SER A 274 -8.79 8.80 -17.75
CA SER A 274 -9.37 9.51 -16.62
C SER A 274 -10.85 9.25 -16.36
N LYS A 275 -11.58 8.63 -17.30
CA LYS A 275 -12.97 8.19 -17.14
C LYS A 275 -13.11 6.95 -16.26
N TYR A 276 -12.01 6.23 -16.02
CA TYR A 276 -12.00 5.01 -15.24
C TYR A 276 -11.15 5.17 -13.99
N VAL A 277 -11.59 4.56 -12.89
CA VAL A 277 -10.69 4.22 -11.80
C VAL A 277 -10.11 2.84 -12.08
N THR A 278 -8.78 2.78 -12.15
CA THR A 278 -8.07 1.57 -12.59
C THR A 278 -7.15 1.07 -11.50
N TYR A 279 -7.28 -0.22 -11.19
CA TYR A 279 -6.51 -0.88 -10.14
C TYR A 279 -5.93 -2.20 -10.62
N GLY A 280 -4.67 -2.45 -10.25
CA GLY A 280 -4.07 -3.76 -10.32
C GLY A 280 -4.22 -4.50 -8.98
N ILE A 281 -4.72 -5.72 -9.03
CA ILE A 281 -4.98 -6.60 -7.89
C ILE A 281 -4.03 -7.79 -7.95
N LEU A 282 -3.26 -8.00 -6.90
CA LEU A 282 -2.37 -9.16 -6.74
C LEU A 282 -2.76 -9.93 -5.48
N THR A 283 -3.07 -11.22 -5.66
CA THR A 283 -3.58 -12.06 -4.57
C THR A 283 -2.46 -12.53 -3.64
N PRO A 284 -2.75 -12.82 -2.35
CA PRO A 284 -1.76 -13.32 -1.41
C PRO A 284 -1.02 -14.58 -1.89
N GLU A 285 -1.72 -15.48 -2.56
CA GLU A 285 -1.13 -16.73 -3.06
C GLU A 285 -0.04 -16.51 -4.10
N ASP A 286 -0.11 -15.39 -4.81
CA ASP A 286 0.85 -15.03 -5.85
C ASP A 286 1.97 -14.12 -5.30
N ASN A 287 2.02 -13.90 -3.98
CA ASN A 287 2.92 -12.97 -3.32
C ASN A 287 3.74 -13.64 -2.20
N TYR A 288 5.04 -13.87 -2.41
CA TYR A 288 5.90 -14.43 -1.36
C TYR A 288 6.25 -13.43 -0.25
N LYS A 289 6.06 -12.12 -0.48
CA LYS A 289 6.43 -11.07 0.47
C LYS A 289 5.34 -10.78 1.50
N SER A 290 4.06 -11.02 1.19
CA SER A 290 2.96 -10.70 2.09
C SER A 290 1.76 -11.62 1.89
N ASN A 291 1.12 -11.98 3.01
CA ASN A 291 -0.14 -12.73 3.04
C ASN A 291 -1.37 -11.83 2.81
N SER A 292 -1.17 -10.55 2.46
CA SER A 292 -2.25 -9.59 2.19
C SER A 292 -2.47 -9.35 0.70
N LEU A 293 -3.72 -9.07 0.31
CA LEU A 293 -4.05 -8.56 -1.02
C LEU A 293 -3.28 -7.25 -1.27
N ILE A 294 -2.60 -7.15 -2.40
CA ILE A 294 -1.98 -5.89 -2.84
C ILE A 294 -2.88 -5.25 -3.88
N THR A 295 -3.27 -4.00 -3.63
CA THR A 295 -3.99 -3.16 -4.59
C THR A 295 -3.11 -2.00 -5.03
N THR A 296 -2.95 -1.83 -6.34
CA THR A 296 -2.12 -0.78 -6.94
C THR A 296 -3.02 0.14 -7.74
N PHE A 297 -3.12 1.40 -7.33
CA PHE A 297 -3.81 2.43 -8.13
C PHE A 297 -2.94 2.78 -9.34
N PHE A 298 -3.54 2.81 -10.53
CA PHE A 298 -2.80 3.10 -11.75
C PHE A 298 -2.87 4.60 -12.06
N ASP A 299 -1.76 5.26 -11.81
CA ASP A 299 -1.50 6.64 -12.23
C ASP A 299 -0.37 6.67 -13.28
N LYS A 300 0.19 7.85 -13.55
CA LYS A 300 1.25 8.03 -14.55
C LYS A 300 2.54 7.24 -14.26
N ASN A 301 2.77 6.86 -13.00
CA ASN A 301 3.98 6.19 -12.53
C ASN A 301 3.72 4.76 -12.06
N PHE A 302 2.61 4.16 -12.50
CA PHE A 302 2.24 2.82 -12.10
C PHE A 302 3.32 1.78 -12.44
N LYS A 303 3.33 0.69 -11.68
CA LYS A 303 4.13 -0.50 -11.93
C LYS A 303 3.20 -1.68 -12.14
N LEU A 304 3.57 -2.54 -13.08
CA LEU A 304 2.90 -3.80 -13.36
C LEU A 304 3.68 -4.93 -12.70
N TYR A 305 2.95 -5.94 -12.25
CA TYR A 305 3.51 -7.14 -11.67
C TYR A 305 2.98 -8.39 -12.38
N SER A 306 3.79 -9.44 -12.46
CA SER A 306 3.37 -10.74 -12.98
C SER A 306 2.20 -11.27 -12.15
N LYS A 307 1.27 -11.94 -12.83
CA LYS A 307 0.00 -12.46 -12.28
C LYS A 307 -0.95 -11.42 -11.69
N GLN A 308 -0.59 -10.14 -11.74
CA GLN A 308 -1.51 -9.08 -11.38
C GLN A 308 -2.69 -9.10 -12.37
N ARG A 309 -3.89 -8.87 -11.84
CA ARG A 309 -5.07 -8.66 -12.66
C ARG A 309 -5.57 -7.24 -12.52
N ILE A 310 -5.89 -6.62 -13.62
CA ILE A 310 -6.32 -5.23 -13.71
C ILE A 310 -7.83 -5.18 -13.83
N ILE A 311 -8.41 -4.23 -13.13
CA ILE A 311 -9.81 -3.85 -13.26
C ILE A 311 -9.92 -2.37 -13.56
N MET A 312 -10.81 -2.03 -14.51
CA MET A 312 -11.15 -0.68 -14.89
C MET A 312 -12.64 -0.48 -14.57
N ILE A 313 -12.95 0.43 -13.65
CA ILE A 313 -14.33 0.72 -13.24
C ILE A 313 -14.68 2.10 -13.76
N HIS A 314 -15.77 2.22 -14.51
CA HIS A 314 -16.22 3.51 -15.01
C HIS A 314 -16.63 4.40 -13.82
N LEU A 315 -16.21 5.66 -13.79
CA LEU A 315 -16.49 6.54 -12.64
C LEU A 315 -17.99 6.76 -12.41
N ASP A 316 -18.80 6.71 -13.46
CA ASP A 316 -20.27 6.79 -13.34
C ASP A 316 -20.89 5.59 -12.61
N GLU A 317 -20.28 4.40 -12.67
CA GLU A 317 -20.76 3.24 -11.89
C GLU A 317 -20.59 3.46 -10.39
N LEU A 318 -19.60 4.27 -10.00
CA LEU A 318 -19.33 4.64 -8.61
C LEU A 318 -20.12 5.88 -8.19
N ASN A 319 -20.72 6.62 -9.14
CA ASN A 319 -21.46 7.84 -8.84
C ASN A 319 -22.90 7.50 -8.42
N ILE A 320 -23.16 7.58 -7.11
CA ILE A 320 -24.44 7.14 -6.52
C ILE A 320 -25.56 8.17 -6.70
N THR A 321 -25.30 9.39 -7.21
CA THR A 321 -26.34 10.42 -7.39
C THR A 321 -27.50 9.96 -8.27
N ASN A 322 -27.32 8.92 -9.09
CA ASN A 322 -28.36 8.34 -9.94
C ASN A 322 -29.26 7.33 -9.23
N PHE A 323 -28.95 6.93 -8.00
CA PHE A 323 -29.79 6.00 -7.24
C PHE A 323 -30.75 6.76 -6.30
N ASN A 324 -31.75 7.44 -6.86
CA ASN A 324 -32.87 8.01 -6.10
C ASN A 324 -33.61 6.98 -5.20
N ASN A 325 -33.37 5.67 -5.39
CA ASN A 325 -33.96 4.59 -4.60
C ASN A 325 -33.07 4.12 -3.41
N THR A 326 -31.94 4.79 -3.11
CA THR A 326 -30.98 4.34 -2.07
C THR A 326 -31.13 4.99 -0.69
N GLU A 327 -32.21 5.75 -0.47
CA GLU A 327 -32.43 6.41 0.83
C GLU A 327 -32.55 5.42 2.00
N ASP A 328 -32.88 4.15 1.72
CA ASP A 328 -33.17 3.10 2.70
C ASP A 328 -32.06 2.04 2.89
N LEU A 329 -30.81 2.27 2.47
CA LEU A 329 -29.72 1.28 2.64
C LEU A 329 -28.91 1.53 3.91
N MET A 330 -28.52 0.51 4.70
CA MET A 330 -27.52 0.65 5.78
C MET A 330 -26.07 0.42 5.32
N GLY A 331 -25.86 -0.23 4.17
CA GLY A 331 -24.52 -0.44 3.62
C GLY A 331 -24.57 -0.80 2.14
N HIS A 332 -23.64 -0.25 1.37
CA HIS A 332 -23.55 -0.43 -0.07
C HIS A 332 -22.22 -1.07 -0.48
N THR A 333 -22.25 -1.91 -1.51
CA THR A 333 -21.10 -2.68 -1.99
C THR A 333 -21.18 -2.95 -3.48
N PHE A 334 -20.03 -2.87 -4.16
CA PHE A 334 -19.84 -3.39 -5.51
C PHE A 334 -18.90 -4.59 -5.44
N THR A 335 -19.25 -5.69 -6.10
CA THR A 335 -18.46 -6.91 -6.11
C THR A 335 -17.88 -7.10 -7.49
N TYR A 336 -16.56 -7.19 -7.60
CA TYR A 336 -15.90 -7.29 -8.89
C TYR A 336 -14.89 -8.44 -8.94
N GLU A 337 -14.67 -8.94 -10.14
CA GLU A 337 -13.57 -9.86 -10.44
C GLU A 337 -12.71 -9.27 -11.57
N PRO A 338 -11.44 -8.92 -11.33
CA PRO A 338 -10.54 -8.42 -12.36
C PRO A 338 -10.39 -9.40 -13.53
N LYS A 339 -10.71 -8.94 -14.74
CA LYS A 339 -10.67 -9.75 -15.98
C LYS A 339 -9.46 -9.48 -16.88
N CYS A 340 -8.77 -8.36 -16.70
CA CYS A 340 -7.59 -8.06 -17.51
C CYS A 340 -6.33 -8.64 -16.87
N ILE A 341 -5.71 -9.61 -17.51
CA ILE A 341 -4.58 -10.36 -16.99
C ILE A 341 -3.29 -9.74 -17.51
N VAL A 342 -2.35 -9.46 -16.61
CA VAL A 342 -1.01 -9.02 -17.02
C VAL A 342 -0.22 -10.25 -17.49
N PRO A 343 0.19 -10.32 -18.77
CA PRO A 343 0.85 -11.49 -19.33
C PRO A 343 2.27 -11.62 -18.79
N ASP A 344 2.76 -12.86 -18.69
CA ASP A 344 4.16 -13.12 -18.40
C ASP A 344 5.08 -12.57 -19.50
N LEU A 345 6.26 -12.12 -19.10
CA LEU A 345 7.24 -11.50 -19.98
C LEU A 345 8.52 -12.32 -19.99
N GLU A 346 9.09 -12.51 -21.18
CA GLU A 346 10.46 -12.99 -21.32
C GLU A 346 11.43 -11.99 -20.67
N THR A 347 12.18 -12.48 -19.71
CA THR A 347 13.10 -11.71 -18.90
C THR A 347 14.40 -12.46 -18.69
N THR A 348 15.46 -11.73 -18.40
CA THR A 348 16.76 -12.27 -18.02
C THR A 348 17.13 -11.70 -16.65
N LEU A 349 17.80 -12.50 -15.83
CA LEU A 349 18.39 -11.99 -14.59
C LEU A 349 19.68 -11.22 -14.90
N HIS A 350 19.80 -10.04 -14.30
CA HIS A 350 20.97 -9.19 -14.40
C HIS A 350 21.53 -8.85 -13.03
N LEU A 351 22.82 -8.54 -13.00
CA LEU A 351 23.47 -8.03 -11.82
C LEU A 351 22.95 -6.63 -11.50
N LYS A 352 22.50 -6.42 -10.26
CA LYS A 352 22.09 -5.13 -9.72
C LYS A 352 22.96 -4.80 -8.52
N ILE A 353 23.65 -3.69 -8.60
CA ILE A 353 24.46 -3.13 -7.51
C ILE A 353 23.75 -1.88 -7.04
N ASN A 354 23.46 -1.82 -5.75
CA ASN A 354 22.57 -0.80 -5.17
C ASN A 354 21.19 -0.83 -5.86
N GLU A 355 20.77 0.33 -6.39
CA GLU A 355 19.55 0.50 -7.17
C GLU A 355 19.78 0.49 -8.69
N THR A 356 21.00 0.20 -9.14
CA THR A 356 21.38 0.27 -10.56
C THR A 356 21.63 -1.13 -11.13
N VAL A 357 20.85 -1.49 -12.15
CA VAL A 357 21.13 -2.65 -13.00
C VAL A 357 22.39 -2.35 -13.81
N GLN A 358 23.36 -3.25 -13.74
CA GLN A 358 24.66 -3.04 -14.36
C GLN A 358 24.61 -3.39 -15.85
N ASN A 359 25.44 -2.70 -16.63
CA ASN A 359 25.68 -3.05 -18.03
C ASN A 359 26.80 -4.10 -18.10
N PHE A 360 26.78 -4.92 -19.16
CA PHE A 360 27.80 -5.93 -19.41
C PHE A 360 28.32 -5.83 -20.84
N GLU A 361 29.54 -6.29 -21.03
CA GLU A 361 30.17 -6.49 -22.33
C GLU A 361 30.11 -7.98 -22.70
N ILE A 362 29.95 -8.26 -23.99
CA ILE A 362 29.99 -9.63 -24.50
C ILE A 362 31.38 -9.87 -25.08
N LYS A 363 32.09 -10.88 -24.57
CA LYS A 363 33.29 -11.40 -25.22
C LYS A 363 32.94 -12.67 -25.97
N THR A 364 33.11 -12.64 -27.28
CA THR A 364 33.13 -13.81 -28.16
C THR A 364 34.57 -14.26 -28.32
N GLU A 365 34.94 -15.37 -27.67
CA GLU A 365 36.17 -16.07 -28.03
C GLU A 365 35.90 -16.94 -29.27
N LYS A 366 36.87 -16.99 -30.19
CA LYS A 366 36.84 -17.88 -31.35
C LYS A 366 36.67 -19.32 -30.85
N ASN A 367 35.46 -19.86 -30.96
CA ASN A 367 35.03 -21.24 -30.62
C ASN A 367 34.40 -21.48 -29.23
N SER A 368 34.02 -20.47 -28.44
CA SER A 368 33.35 -20.70 -27.15
C SER A 368 32.00 -19.98 -27.00
N LYS A 369 31.19 -20.43 -26.01
CA LYS A 369 29.93 -19.78 -25.62
C LYS A 369 30.20 -18.31 -25.27
N GLU A 370 29.33 -17.41 -25.70
CA GLU A 370 29.36 -15.99 -25.32
C GLU A 370 29.38 -15.84 -23.78
N VAL A 371 30.47 -15.28 -23.24
CA VAL A 371 30.56 -14.99 -21.80
C VAL A 371 30.33 -13.50 -21.59
N LYS A 372 29.33 -13.19 -20.74
CA LYS A 372 29.02 -11.82 -20.33
C LYS A 372 29.98 -11.39 -19.22
N ASN A 373 30.54 -10.19 -19.35
CA ASN A 373 31.44 -9.61 -18.35
C ASN A 373 30.86 -8.30 -17.81
N TYR A 374 30.74 -8.19 -16.50
CA TYR A 374 30.38 -6.94 -15.83
C TYR A 374 31.65 -6.25 -15.34
N ILE A 375 31.86 -4.99 -15.72
CA ILE A 375 32.99 -4.17 -15.25
C ILE A 375 32.47 -3.25 -14.16
N ILE A 376 33.04 -3.35 -12.96
CA ILE A 376 32.54 -2.64 -11.77
C ILE A 376 33.66 -1.84 -11.14
N ASP A 377 33.47 -0.52 -11.05
CA ASP A 377 34.37 0.36 -10.31
C ASP A 377 33.98 0.40 -8.83
N LYS A 378 34.82 -0.20 -7.99
CA LYS A 378 34.59 -0.29 -6.54
C LYS A 378 35.14 0.92 -5.79
N ARG A 379 35.92 1.79 -6.44
CA ARG A 379 36.65 2.90 -5.78
C ARG A 379 35.72 3.87 -5.05
N GLU A 380 34.52 4.09 -5.58
CA GLU A 380 33.53 5.03 -5.05
C GLU A 380 32.42 4.35 -4.22
N MET A 381 32.44 3.03 -4.08
CA MET A 381 31.33 2.25 -3.51
C MET A 381 31.76 1.48 -2.25
N LYS A 382 31.22 1.85 -1.09
CA LYS A 382 31.44 1.12 0.17
C LYS A 382 30.12 0.59 0.71
N ASN A 383 30.10 -0.71 1.07
CA ASN A 383 28.98 -1.40 1.72
C ASN A 383 27.68 -1.37 0.92
N VAL A 384 27.79 -1.57 -0.40
CA VAL A 384 26.64 -1.54 -1.30
C VAL A 384 26.05 -2.95 -1.44
N PRO A 385 24.71 -3.10 -1.35
CA PRO A 385 24.08 -4.39 -1.57
C PRO A 385 24.22 -4.82 -3.02
N VAL A 386 24.49 -6.10 -3.22
CA VAL A 386 24.59 -6.72 -4.54
C VAL A 386 23.57 -7.83 -4.64
N ARG A 387 22.76 -7.79 -5.70
CA ARG A 387 21.67 -8.75 -5.92
C ARG A 387 21.45 -8.99 -7.39
N CYS A 388 20.60 -9.97 -7.68
CA CYS A 388 20.12 -10.21 -9.02
C CYS A 388 18.75 -9.55 -9.20
N HIS A 389 18.50 -9.04 -10.40
CA HIS A 389 17.27 -8.33 -10.72
C HIS A 389 16.75 -8.80 -12.07
N VAL A 390 15.44 -8.98 -12.16
CA VAL A 390 14.79 -9.49 -13.37
C VAL A 390 14.51 -8.33 -14.31
N VAL A 391 14.98 -8.41 -15.56
CA VAL A 391 14.82 -7.35 -16.56
C VAL A 391 14.11 -7.92 -17.80
N PRO A 392 13.05 -7.27 -18.31
CA PRO A 392 12.39 -7.69 -19.55
C PRO A 392 13.31 -7.59 -20.78
N ASP A 393 13.36 -8.66 -21.58
CA ASP A 393 14.29 -8.76 -22.73
C ASP A 393 13.90 -7.80 -23.87
N LYS A 394 12.59 -7.72 -24.18
CA LYS A 394 12.06 -7.05 -25.39
C LYS A 394 11.46 -5.66 -25.13
N ILE A 395 11.13 -5.34 -23.88
CA ILE A 395 10.34 -4.16 -23.54
C ILE A 395 11.12 -3.29 -22.55
N LYS A 396 11.53 -2.10 -23.00
CA LYS A 396 12.13 -1.07 -22.14
C LYS A 396 11.06 -0.06 -21.73
N ASN A 397 10.31 -0.37 -20.68
CA ASN A 397 9.33 0.54 -20.10
C ASN A 397 9.40 0.51 -18.56
N PRO A 398 9.49 1.67 -17.89
CA PRO A 398 9.55 1.73 -16.43
C PRO A 398 8.41 1.03 -15.71
N ALA A 399 7.22 0.90 -16.31
CA ALA A 399 6.12 0.16 -15.71
C ALA A 399 6.48 -1.30 -15.39
N PHE A 400 7.50 -1.88 -16.05
CA PHE A 400 7.95 -3.26 -15.86
C PHE A 400 9.23 -3.42 -15.03
N ASP A 401 9.82 -2.34 -14.49
CA ASP A 401 11.11 -2.43 -13.79
C ASP A 401 11.10 -3.45 -12.62
N ASN A 402 9.95 -3.71 -12.00
CA ASN A 402 9.83 -4.63 -10.87
C ASN A 402 8.87 -5.79 -11.15
N PHE A 403 8.72 -6.16 -12.41
CA PHE A 403 7.64 -7.02 -12.88
C PHE A 403 7.48 -8.33 -12.09
N TYR A 404 8.58 -9.00 -11.77
CA TYR A 404 8.56 -10.28 -11.04
C TYR A 404 8.85 -10.16 -9.53
N GLU A 405 8.96 -8.94 -8.99
CA GLU A 405 9.48 -8.69 -7.64
C GLU A 405 8.68 -9.35 -6.52
N TYR A 406 7.35 -9.43 -6.65
CA TYR A 406 6.47 -10.06 -5.65
C TYR A 406 6.34 -11.56 -5.81
N HIS A 407 6.71 -12.11 -6.97
CA HIS A 407 6.48 -13.52 -7.28
C HIS A 407 7.72 -14.37 -7.07
N TYR A 408 8.90 -13.82 -7.36
CA TYR A 408 10.15 -14.56 -7.23
C TYR A 408 11.20 -13.78 -6.43
N SER A 409 11.91 -14.49 -5.57
CA SER A 409 13.14 -13.98 -4.97
C SER A 409 14.34 -14.49 -5.76
N THR A 410 15.40 -13.69 -5.78
CA THR A 410 16.60 -13.95 -6.57
C THR A 410 17.82 -14.12 -5.66
N SER A 411 18.86 -14.77 -6.15
CA SER A 411 20.17 -14.81 -5.48
C SER A 411 21.31 -14.65 -6.48
N LEU A 412 22.36 -13.97 -6.04
CA LEU A 412 23.66 -13.98 -6.70
C LEU A 412 24.51 -15.08 -6.07
N LEU A 413 25.04 -15.95 -6.91
CA LEU A 413 25.96 -17.02 -6.52
C LEU A 413 27.32 -16.80 -7.18
N MET A 414 28.39 -17.05 -6.42
CA MET A 414 29.77 -17.05 -6.91
C MET A 414 30.31 -18.47 -6.87
N PHE A 415 30.95 -18.90 -7.95
CA PHE A 415 31.66 -20.18 -8.00
C PHE A 415 32.95 -20.09 -7.21
N ASP A 416 33.07 -20.92 -6.19
CA ASP A 416 34.28 -21.05 -5.40
C ASP A 416 35.13 -22.20 -5.97
N GLN A 417 36.27 -21.87 -6.57
CA GLN A 417 37.18 -22.85 -7.16
C GLN A 417 37.75 -23.81 -6.11
N THR A 418 37.94 -23.37 -4.87
CA THR A 418 38.55 -24.19 -3.81
C THR A 418 37.63 -25.31 -3.37
N THR A 419 36.33 -25.03 -3.27
CA THR A 419 35.31 -26.01 -2.85
C THR A 419 34.56 -26.63 -4.03
N SER A 420 34.81 -26.16 -5.25
CA SER A 420 34.06 -26.51 -6.47
C SER A 420 32.54 -26.36 -6.31
N ARG A 421 32.09 -25.38 -5.51
CA ARG A 421 30.69 -25.14 -5.18
C ARG A 421 30.32 -23.68 -5.33
N TYR A 422 29.04 -23.41 -5.57
CA TYR A 422 28.51 -22.06 -5.57
C TYR A 422 28.19 -21.60 -4.15
N LYS A 423 28.62 -20.39 -3.79
CA LYS A 423 28.26 -19.72 -2.53
C LYS A 423 27.48 -18.45 -2.80
N LYS A 424 26.50 -18.15 -1.95
CA LYS A 424 25.67 -16.95 -2.05
C LYS A 424 26.47 -15.71 -1.66
N VAL A 425 26.31 -14.64 -2.44
CA VAL A 425 26.95 -13.34 -2.20
C VAL A 425 25.89 -12.25 -2.16
N GLY A 426 26.00 -11.32 -1.20
CA GLY A 426 25.01 -10.26 -0.99
C GLY A 426 25.57 -8.84 -0.91
N ASP A 427 26.90 -8.71 -0.88
CA ASP A 427 27.59 -7.43 -0.70
C ASP A 427 28.75 -7.28 -1.69
N LEU A 428 29.15 -6.04 -1.93
CA LEU A 428 30.16 -5.68 -2.93
C LEU A 428 31.57 -6.14 -2.53
N GLN A 429 31.86 -6.26 -1.23
CA GLN A 429 33.18 -6.61 -0.71
C GLN A 429 33.48 -8.10 -0.86
N SER A 430 32.44 -8.92 -0.82
CA SER A 430 32.50 -10.37 -1.05
C SER A 430 32.67 -10.75 -2.53
N LEU A 431 32.68 -9.78 -3.45
CA LEU A 431 32.96 -10.04 -4.86
C LEU A 431 34.46 -10.26 -5.10
N ILE A 432 34.78 -11.19 -5.99
CA ILE A 432 36.14 -11.56 -6.40
C ILE A 432 36.24 -11.34 -7.91
N SER A 433 37.24 -10.57 -8.32
CA SER A 433 37.49 -10.27 -9.73
C SER A 433 37.81 -11.55 -10.51
N ASN A 434 37.32 -11.67 -11.75
CA ASN A 434 37.45 -12.81 -12.66
C ASN A 434 36.80 -14.12 -12.18
N ALA A 435 36.05 -14.11 -11.08
CA ALA A 435 35.26 -15.27 -10.67
C ALA A 435 34.02 -15.46 -11.56
N LYS A 436 33.53 -16.69 -11.64
CA LYS A 436 32.26 -17.02 -12.32
C LYS A 436 31.10 -16.80 -11.37
N TYR A 437 30.06 -16.15 -11.87
CA TYR A 437 28.84 -15.84 -11.14
C TYR A 437 27.61 -16.38 -11.85
N LYS A 438 26.57 -16.64 -11.05
CA LYS A 438 25.23 -16.95 -11.54
C LYS A 438 24.20 -16.10 -10.84
N CYS A 439 23.27 -15.55 -11.62
CA CYS A 439 22.01 -15.09 -11.07
C CYS A 439 20.96 -16.17 -11.23
N ILE A 440 20.35 -16.55 -10.11
CA ILE A 440 19.36 -17.62 -10.05
C ILE A 440 18.06 -17.16 -9.39
N LEU A 441 17.00 -17.90 -9.65
CA LEU A 441 15.75 -17.80 -8.88
C LEU A 441 15.82 -18.71 -7.66
N ASN A 442 15.36 -18.23 -6.50
CA ASN A 442 15.28 -19.06 -5.31
C ASN A 442 13.99 -19.89 -5.36
N THR A 443 14.13 -21.21 -5.45
CA THR A 443 13.01 -22.17 -5.47
C THR A 443 12.70 -22.70 -4.07
N ASN A 444 12.47 -21.81 -3.10
CA ASN A 444 12.18 -22.23 -1.71
C ASN A 444 10.68 -22.44 -1.42
N TYR A 445 9.78 -22.19 -2.37
CA TYR A 445 8.32 -22.20 -2.15
C TYR A 445 7.58 -23.04 -3.17
N GLY A 446 7.60 -24.37 -2.96
CA GLY A 446 6.93 -25.33 -3.83
C GLY A 446 7.60 -25.46 -5.19
N ILE A 447 7.56 -26.64 -5.77
CA ILE A 447 8.06 -26.86 -7.13
C ILE A 447 7.19 -25.99 -8.07
N PRO A 448 7.76 -25.00 -8.78
CA PRO A 448 7.00 -24.26 -9.78
C PRO A 448 6.42 -25.27 -10.76
N LYS A 449 5.11 -25.22 -11.03
CA LYS A 449 4.49 -26.14 -12.00
C LYS A 449 5.29 -26.06 -13.31
N HIS A 450 5.69 -27.21 -13.85
CA HIS A 450 6.48 -27.32 -15.08
C HIS A 450 5.95 -26.33 -16.15
N GLY A 451 6.77 -25.36 -16.52
CA GLY A 451 6.44 -24.28 -17.46
C GLY A 451 6.62 -22.85 -16.92
N GLN A 452 6.44 -22.61 -15.62
CA GLN A 452 6.48 -21.26 -15.03
C GLN A 452 7.88 -20.62 -14.99
N LEU A 453 8.94 -21.43 -15.03
CA LEU A 453 10.34 -20.98 -15.10
C LEU A 453 10.78 -20.61 -16.52
N ASN A 454 9.97 -20.88 -17.56
CA ASN A 454 10.42 -20.71 -18.95
C ASN A 454 10.58 -19.23 -19.36
N TYR A 455 9.94 -18.31 -18.64
CA TYR A 455 9.94 -16.88 -18.96
C TYR A 455 11.08 -16.09 -18.31
N ILE A 456 11.78 -16.67 -17.34
CA ILE A 456 12.89 -16.01 -16.64
C ILE A 456 14.17 -16.80 -16.87
N LYS A 457 15.09 -16.21 -17.63
CA LYS A 457 16.40 -16.80 -17.92
C LYS A 457 17.36 -16.47 -16.80
N GLU A 458 17.88 -17.51 -16.15
CA GLU A 458 19.07 -17.39 -15.31
C GLU A 458 20.28 -16.99 -16.16
N SER A 459 21.23 -16.28 -15.56
CA SER A 459 22.39 -15.76 -16.27
C SER A 459 23.68 -16.21 -15.62
N GLU A 460 24.63 -16.65 -16.43
CA GLU A 460 26.02 -16.87 -16.01
C GLU A 460 26.91 -15.76 -16.58
N PHE A 461 27.84 -15.25 -15.77
CA PHE A 461 28.71 -14.15 -16.15
C PHE A 461 29.99 -14.13 -15.31
N THR A 462 30.94 -13.29 -15.70
CA THR A 462 32.09 -12.93 -14.85
C THR A 462 32.03 -11.47 -14.42
N ILE A 463 32.65 -11.15 -13.30
CA ILE A 463 32.77 -9.79 -12.79
C ILE A 463 34.25 -9.39 -12.83
N ILE A 464 34.55 -8.23 -13.40
CA ILE A 464 35.88 -7.60 -13.38
C ILE A 464 35.79 -6.39 -12.46
N LEU A 465 36.54 -6.42 -11.36
CA LEU A 465 36.60 -5.32 -10.39
C LEU A 465 37.75 -4.37 -10.71
N ILE A 466 37.46 -3.07 -10.72
CA ILE A 466 38.47 -2.01 -10.71
C ILE A 466 38.61 -1.55 -9.25
N GLU A 467 39.75 -1.86 -8.65
CA GLU A 467 40.08 -1.47 -7.27
C GLU A 467 41.16 -0.39 -7.28
N SER A 468 41.12 0.54 -6.32
CA SER A 468 42.24 1.45 -6.09
C SER A 468 43.39 0.63 -5.53
N THR A 469 44.49 0.51 -6.27
CA THR A 469 45.72 -0.06 -5.75
C THR A 469 46.35 0.91 -4.75
N SER A 470 45.78 0.99 -3.54
CA SER A 470 46.39 1.69 -2.41
C SER A 470 47.75 1.08 -2.01
N ILE A 471 48.02 -0.15 -2.47
CA ILE A 471 49.29 -0.85 -2.28
C ILE A 471 50.41 -0.19 -3.08
N ASP A 472 50.15 0.29 -4.31
CA ASP A 472 51.18 0.92 -5.15
C ASP A 472 51.62 2.26 -4.56
N MET A 473 50.69 3.04 -3.98
CA MET A 473 51.03 4.33 -3.38
C MET A 473 51.83 4.19 -2.08
N TYR A 474 51.55 3.17 -1.27
CA TYR A 474 52.32 2.89 -0.05
C TYR A 474 53.71 2.32 -0.35
N LEU A 475 53.85 1.42 -1.33
CA LEU A 475 55.16 0.94 -1.77
C LEU A 475 55.99 2.07 -2.38
N PHE A 476 55.38 2.93 -3.21
CA PHE A 476 56.07 4.07 -3.82
C PHE A 476 56.46 5.12 -2.76
N GLY A 477 55.58 5.40 -1.81
CA GLY A 477 55.86 6.29 -0.68
C GLY A 477 56.98 5.75 0.23
N ALA A 478 56.97 4.45 0.53
CA ALA A 478 58.04 3.80 1.30
C ALA A 478 59.38 3.84 0.56
N LEU A 479 59.39 3.61 -0.77
CA LEU A 479 60.58 3.73 -1.62
C LEU A 479 61.16 5.16 -1.61
N ILE A 480 60.31 6.19 -1.65
CA ILE A 480 60.74 7.59 -1.59
C ILE A 480 61.35 7.92 -0.21
N ILE A 481 60.76 7.44 0.87
CA ILE A 481 61.29 7.66 2.23
C ILE A 481 62.65 6.98 2.41
N VAL A 482 62.79 5.74 1.92
CA VAL A 482 64.07 5.02 1.96
C VAL A 482 65.12 5.72 1.11
N ALA A 483 64.76 6.22 -0.08
CA ALA A 483 65.67 7.00 -0.92
C ALA A 483 66.13 8.31 -0.24
N LEU A 484 65.21 9.04 0.40
CA LEU A 484 65.53 10.27 1.14
C LEU A 484 66.45 10.01 2.34
N LEU A 485 66.18 8.96 3.11
CA LEU A 485 67.04 8.55 4.23
C LEU A 485 68.43 8.11 3.74
N SER A 486 68.52 7.48 2.58
CA SER A 486 69.79 7.09 1.96
C SER A 486 70.62 8.30 1.54
N ILE A 487 69.98 9.33 0.96
CA ILE A 487 70.64 10.59 0.59
C ILE A 487 71.17 11.32 1.83
N VAL A 488 70.39 11.38 2.92
CA VAL A 488 70.83 11.98 4.19
C VAL A 488 72.00 11.18 4.79
N GLY A 489 71.95 9.85 4.75
CA GLY A 489 73.05 8.98 5.18
C GLY A 489 74.33 9.20 4.39
N ILE A 490 74.23 9.33 3.06
CA ILE A 490 75.37 9.65 2.17
C ILE A 490 75.94 11.03 2.49
N PHE A 491 75.09 12.03 2.77
CA PHE A 491 75.54 13.39 3.11
C PHE A 491 76.32 13.44 4.44
N ILE A 492 75.92 12.63 5.42
CA ILE A 492 76.64 12.50 6.71
C ILE A 492 77.97 11.77 6.51
N LEU A 493 78.02 10.73 5.68
CA LEU A 493 79.25 10.01 5.33
C LEU A 493 80.24 10.89 4.54
N TRP A 494 79.75 11.75 3.65
CA TRP A 494 80.60 12.66 2.87
C TRP A 494 81.25 13.76 3.73
N LYS A 495 80.61 14.14 4.86
CA LYS A 495 81.16 15.09 5.81
C LYS A 495 82.33 14.52 6.64
N PHE A 496 82.54 13.20 6.62
CA PHE A 496 83.57 12.51 7.42
C PHE A 496 84.71 11.89 6.60
N GLN A 497 84.83 12.16 5.30
CA GLN A 497 86.01 11.72 4.52
C GLN A 497 87.05 12.84 4.39
N PRO A 498 88.28 12.64 4.92
CA PRO A 498 89.37 13.58 4.78
C PRO A 498 89.94 13.57 3.35
N ASN A 499 90.17 14.79 2.85
CA ASN A 499 90.83 15.11 1.58
C ASN A 499 92.07 14.26 1.31
N ASN A 500 92.12 13.61 0.14
CA ASN A 500 93.38 13.26 -0.51
C ASN A 500 93.32 13.53 -2.03
N LYS A 501 94.50 13.88 -2.53
CA LYS A 501 94.83 14.70 -3.70
C LYS A 501 94.91 13.93 -5.05
N LYS A 502 94.77 14.72 -6.14
CA LYS A 502 95.47 14.70 -7.47
C LYS A 502 95.29 13.44 -8.35
N ALA A 503 94.72 13.57 -9.55
CA ALA A 503 95.25 14.05 -10.84
C ALA A 503 95.91 12.93 -11.66
N ASP A 504 95.34 12.57 -12.82
CA ASP A 504 95.90 12.80 -14.17
C ASP A 504 95.19 11.97 -15.25
N ASP A 505 95.22 12.54 -16.45
CA ASP A 505 94.72 12.04 -17.73
C ASP A 505 95.29 10.67 -18.12
N SER A 506 94.52 9.90 -18.90
CA SER A 506 94.82 9.69 -20.33
C SER A 506 94.26 8.37 -20.90
N ILE A 507 93.84 8.49 -22.16
CA ILE A 507 93.92 7.52 -23.26
C ILE A 507 92.83 6.42 -23.41
N SER A 508 92.23 6.52 -24.60
CA SER A 508 91.46 5.62 -25.46
C SER A 508 91.77 4.11 -25.32
N THR A 509 90.94 3.16 -25.78
CA THR A 509 90.51 2.99 -27.18
C THR A 509 89.55 1.79 -27.27
N SER A 510 88.49 1.89 -28.10
CA SER A 510 88.02 0.88 -29.09
C SER A 510 87.60 -0.54 -28.60
N LEU A 511 86.67 -1.28 -29.20
CA LEU A 511 85.82 -1.16 -30.37
C LEU A 511 84.85 -2.36 -30.33
N SER A 512 83.61 -2.16 -30.78
CA SER A 512 82.81 -3.08 -31.61
C SER A 512 82.41 -4.46 -31.04
N SER A 513 81.32 -5.13 -31.45
CA SER A 513 80.63 -5.18 -32.73
C SER A 513 79.24 -5.82 -32.49
N SER A 514 78.14 -5.23 -32.99
CA SER A 514 77.40 -5.66 -34.20
C SER A 514 76.30 -6.70 -33.88
N THR A 515 75.12 -6.77 -34.52
CA THR A 515 74.63 -6.24 -35.80
C THR A 515 73.12 -6.53 -35.94
N SER A 516 72.39 -5.59 -36.56
CA SER A 516 71.31 -5.76 -37.58
C SER A 516 70.01 -6.52 -37.22
N THR A 517 68.79 -6.27 -37.73
CA THR A 517 68.27 -5.63 -38.98
C THR A 517 66.75 -5.38 -38.80
N SER A 518 66.23 -4.28 -39.37
CA SER A 518 64.78 -4.03 -39.68
C SER A 518 64.33 -4.82 -40.93
N PRO A 519 63.02 -5.00 -41.32
CA PRO A 519 62.12 -3.91 -41.74
C PRO A 519 60.55 -4.10 -41.72
N SER A 520 59.84 -2.96 -41.78
CA SER A 520 58.62 -2.63 -42.57
C SER A 520 57.15 -3.07 -42.24
N ARG A 521 56.28 -2.04 -42.22
CA ARG A 521 54.90 -1.83 -42.77
C ARG A 521 53.79 -2.92 -42.68
N SER A 522 52.60 -2.50 -42.20
CA SER A 522 51.38 -2.28 -43.04
C SER A 522 50.21 -1.66 -42.24
N LYS A 523 49.36 -0.88 -42.93
CA LYS A 523 48.11 -0.26 -42.47
C LYS A 523 46.92 -1.19 -42.77
N SER A 524 45.86 -1.15 -41.95
CA SER A 524 44.48 -1.24 -42.47
C SER A 524 43.47 -0.58 -41.51
N SER A 525 42.44 0.01 -42.11
CA SER A 525 41.32 0.74 -41.49
C SER A 525 40.09 -0.17 -41.31
N SER A 526 39.23 0.13 -40.34
CA SER A 526 37.79 -0.08 -40.51
C SER A 526 36.94 0.81 -39.59
N VAL A 527 36.26 1.75 -40.26
CA VAL A 527 34.95 2.38 -40.02
C VAL A 527 34.11 1.80 -38.87
N ILE A 528 33.61 2.67 -37.97
CA ILE A 528 32.40 2.43 -37.16
C ILE A 528 31.39 3.52 -37.50
N SER A 529 30.17 3.08 -37.80
CA SER A 529 29.02 3.85 -38.25
C SER A 529 28.42 4.72 -37.14
N ASN A 530 28.09 5.95 -37.52
CA ASN A 530 27.25 6.86 -36.75
C ASN A 530 25.81 6.32 -36.67
N VAL A 531 25.27 6.24 -35.45
CA VAL A 531 23.82 6.24 -35.22
C VAL A 531 23.50 7.42 -34.30
N HIS A 532 22.62 8.30 -34.79
CA HIS A 532 22.14 9.47 -34.07
C HIS A 532 21.33 9.07 -32.82
N ASN A 533 21.86 9.40 -31.65
CA ASN A 533 21.05 9.54 -30.43
C ASN A 533 20.76 11.02 -30.19
N VAL A 534 19.49 11.40 -30.31
CA VAL A 534 18.93 12.64 -29.77
C VAL A 534 18.97 12.54 -28.23
N PRO A 535 19.29 13.63 -27.50
CA PRO A 535 19.82 13.52 -26.14
C PRO A 535 18.73 13.25 -25.10
N ILE A 536 18.93 12.19 -24.30
CA ILE A 536 18.27 12.03 -23.01
C ILE A 536 18.94 13.01 -22.04
N ILE A 537 18.15 13.98 -21.57
CA ILE A 537 18.55 14.99 -20.58
C ILE A 537 19.01 14.27 -19.31
N GLN A 538 20.33 14.19 -19.11
CA GLN A 538 20.92 13.88 -17.82
C GLN A 538 20.71 15.10 -16.91
N LYS A 539 19.87 14.97 -15.88
CA LYS A 539 19.93 15.89 -14.74
C LYS A 539 21.25 15.63 -14.01
N LYS A 540 22.25 16.45 -14.31
CA LYS A 540 23.48 16.60 -13.54
C LYS A 540 23.08 17.07 -12.14
N ALA A 541 23.34 16.27 -11.11
CA ALA A 541 23.20 16.71 -9.73
C ALA A 541 24.24 17.82 -9.48
N VAL A 542 23.79 19.07 -9.53
CA VAL A 542 24.58 20.22 -9.08
C VAL A 542 24.47 20.26 -7.57
N ASN A 543 25.60 19.99 -6.93
CA ASN A 543 25.83 20.13 -5.50
C ASN A 543 25.78 21.64 -5.18
N ILE A 544 24.69 22.12 -4.56
CA ILE A 544 24.61 23.45 -3.97
C ILE A 544 24.57 23.28 -2.46
N GLY A 545 25.48 24.02 -1.83
CA GLY A 545 25.94 23.82 -0.47
C GLY A 545 24.88 23.92 0.62
N THR A 546 25.23 23.23 1.70
CA THR A 546 24.64 23.27 3.03
C THR A 546 24.47 24.70 3.54
N LYS A 547 23.21 25.05 3.89
CA LYS A 547 22.93 26.13 4.86
C LYS A 547 22.16 25.54 6.04
N ASN A 548 22.82 25.59 7.19
CA ASN A 548 22.35 25.22 8.51
C ASN A 548 20.99 25.84 8.84
N ILE A 549 20.03 25.03 9.30
CA ILE A 549 18.99 25.49 10.23
C ILE A 549 18.85 24.46 11.36
N ALA A 550 18.94 25.00 12.57
CA ALA A 550 19.20 24.34 13.83
C ALA A 550 18.12 23.34 14.27
N LYS A 551 18.61 22.23 14.83
CA LYS A 551 17.84 21.23 15.57
C LYS A 551 17.56 21.79 16.97
N LYS A 552 16.37 22.33 17.21
CA LYS A 552 15.94 22.74 18.56
C LYS A 552 15.46 21.51 19.32
N VAL A 553 16.28 21.11 20.30
CA VAL A 553 15.96 20.10 21.32
C VAL A 553 14.93 20.70 22.28
N ALA A 554 13.83 19.99 22.51
CA ALA A 554 12.99 20.16 23.69
C ALA A 554 12.54 18.78 24.14
N GLY A 555 13.21 18.26 25.17
CA GLY A 555 12.72 17.13 25.95
C GLY A 555 11.78 17.62 27.05
N LYS A 556 10.70 16.87 27.28
CA LYS A 556 10.12 16.65 28.61
C LYS A 556 9.22 15.41 28.56
N ASN A 557 9.60 14.42 29.37
CA ASN A 557 8.86 13.20 29.68
C ASN A 557 7.59 13.52 30.50
N ALA A 558 6.52 12.73 30.32
CA ALA A 558 5.89 11.96 31.41
C ALA A 558 4.70 11.12 30.90
N ASN A 559 4.88 9.80 31.00
CA ASN A 559 3.92 8.75 31.36
C ASN A 559 2.49 8.74 30.78
N LEU A 560 2.23 7.73 29.93
CA LEU A 560 0.98 6.98 29.93
C LEU A 560 1.25 5.53 29.53
N LYS A 561 0.98 4.61 30.45
CA LYS A 561 1.02 3.15 30.26
C LYS A 561 0.14 2.76 29.07
N ALA A 562 0.73 2.20 28.03
CA ALA A 562 0.02 1.48 26.98
C ALA A 562 0.30 -0.02 27.15
N THR A 563 -0.72 -0.76 27.55
CA THR A 563 -0.77 -2.23 27.45
C THR A 563 -0.87 -2.60 25.97
N SER A 564 0.23 -3.10 25.42
CA SER A 564 0.29 -3.80 24.15
C SER A 564 -0.05 -5.27 24.37
N ASN A 565 -1.20 -5.73 23.88
CA ASN A 565 -1.42 -7.15 23.63
C ASN A 565 -1.15 -7.42 22.15
N GLU A 566 0.07 -7.88 21.88
CA GLU A 566 0.45 -8.61 20.68
C GLU A 566 0.01 -10.07 20.88
N ASP A 567 -1.06 -10.49 20.21
CA ASP A 567 -1.44 -11.90 20.12
C ASP A 567 -0.74 -12.56 18.93
N SER A 568 0.44 -13.12 19.20
CA SER A 568 1.00 -14.20 18.40
C SER A 568 1.71 -15.17 19.34
N ILE A 569 1.13 -16.35 19.56
CA ILE A 569 1.86 -17.61 19.82
C ILE A 569 0.88 -18.76 19.52
N PHE A 570 1.11 -19.44 18.39
CA PHE A 570 0.79 -20.86 18.25
C PHE A 570 1.94 -21.64 18.90
N LYS A 571 1.63 -22.53 19.86
CA LYS A 571 2.55 -23.59 20.28
C LYS A 571 1.88 -24.93 20.01
N LEU A 572 2.54 -25.72 19.18
CA LEU A 572 2.31 -27.14 18.98
C LEU A 572 2.61 -27.92 20.26
N LYS A 573 1.65 -28.73 20.70
CA LYS A 573 1.85 -30.14 21.03
C LYS A 573 0.53 -30.88 20.89
#